data_AF-A0A6B3F057-F1
#
_entry.id   AF-A0A6B3F057-F1
#
_cell.length_a   1.000
_cell.length_b   1.000
_cell.length_c   1.000
_cell.angle_alpha   90.00
_cell.angle_beta   90.00
_cell.angle_gamma   90.00
#
_symmetry.space_group_name_H-M   'P 1'
#
loop_
_entity.id
_entity.type
_entity.pdbx_description
1 polymer ?
#
loop_
_entity_poly.entity_id
_entity_poly.type
_entity_poly.pdbx_seq_one_letter_code
_entity_poly.pdbx_strand_id
1 'polypeptide(L)'
;MTFQRARSEEQREIRRRAILDTAAAMLDEMPVAEVSLNELSRRVGLAKSNVLRYFESREAVLLELLDDFLGEWLAVLADELAAGI
;
A
#
# COMPACT_ATOMS: atom_id res chain seq x y z
N MET A 1 -3.25 -18.38 18.04
CA MET A 1 -3.67 -17.71 16.79
C MET A 1 -2.84 -18.26 15.65
N THR A 2 -3.46 -19.04 14.76
CA THR A 2 -2.77 -19.88 13.77
C THR A 2 -2.45 -19.05 12.53
N PHE A 3 -1.19 -19.05 12.11
CA PHE A 3 -0.74 -18.35 10.91
C PHE A 3 -1.33 -19.05 9.67
N GLN A 4 -2.33 -18.45 9.04
CA GLN A 4 -2.96 -18.99 7.83
C GLN A 4 -2.24 -18.41 6.61
N ARG A 5 -1.56 -19.28 5.84
CA ARG A 5 -0.99 -18.92 4.53
C ARG A 5 -2.13 -18.42 3.63
N ALA A 6 -1.94 -17.27 2.97
CA ALA A 6 -2.81 -16.83 1.88
C ALA A 6 -2.79 -17.92 0.79
N ARG A 7 -3.90 -18.65 0.64
CA ARG A 7 -4.03 -19.82 -0.24
C ARG A 7 -4.70 -19.50 -1.57
N SER A 8 -5.24 -18.29 -1.76
CA SER A 8 -5.76 -17.76 -3.03
C SER A 8 -5.07 -16.44 -3.41
N GLU A 9 -5.00 -16.12 -4.70
CA GLU A 9 -4.51 -14.82 -5.20
C GLU A 9 -5.26 -13.65 -4.54
N GLU A 10 -6.55 -13.81 -4.30
CA GLU A 10 -7.39 -12.85 -3.57
C GLU A 10 -6.87 -12.56 -2.15
N GLN A 11 -6.47 -13.57 -1.38
CA GLN A 11 -5.91 -13.35 -0.04
C GLN A 11 -4.53 -12.67 -0.10
N ARG A 12 -3.78 -12.89 -1.17
CA ARG A 12 -2.52 -12.20 -1.41
C ARG A 12 -2.80 -10.72 -1.70
N GLU A 13 -3.79 -10.44 -2.52
CA GLU A 13 -4.18 -9.08 -2.88
C GLU A 13 -4.74 -8.29 -1.69
N ILE A 14 -5.65 -8.89 -0.91
CA ILE A 14 -6.16 -8.29 0.33
C ILE A 14 -4.99 -7.92 1.27
N ARG A 15 -3.98 -8.79 1.39
CA ARG A 15 -2.82 -8.50 2.23
C ARG A 15 -1.96 -7.39 1.65
N ARG A 16 -1.80 -7.36 0.33
CA ARG A 16 -1.05 -6.32 -0.39
C ARG A 16 -1.69 -4.95 -0.18
N ARG A 17 -3.00 -4.86 -0.40
CA ARG A 17 -3.79 -3.64 -0.14
C ARG A 17 -3.69 -3.17 1.31
N ALA A 18 -3.82 -4.08 2.28
CA ALA A 18 -3.67 -3.71 3.70
C ALA A 18 -2.29 -3.09 4.05
N ILE A 19 -1.22 -3.51 3.37
CA ILE A 19 0.11 -2.90 3.53
C ILE A 19 0.13 -1.49 2.93
N LEU A 20 -0.44 -1.31 1.73
CA LEU A 20 -0.53 0.00 1.07
C LEU A 20 -1.39 0.99 1.86
N ASP A 21 -2.55 0.56 2.34
CA ASP A 21 -3.45 1.38 3.17
C ASP A 21 -2.76 1.85 4.45
N THR A 22 -1.98 0.96 5.08
CA THR A 22 -1.21 1.32 6.27
C THR A 22 -0.11 2.35 5.94
N ALA A 23 0.55 2.21 4.78
CA ALA A 23 1.55 3.16 4.34
C ALA A 23 0.94 4.54 4.01
N ALA A 24 -0.25 4.57 3.39
CA ALA A 24 -1.01 5.80 3.15
C ALA A 24 -1.35 6.51 4.46
N ALA A 25 -1.91 5.78 5.44
CA ALA A 25 -2.21 6.34 6.75
C ALA A 25 -0.97 6.87 7.49
N MET A 26 0.19 6.24 7.31
CA MET A 26 1.45 6.79 7.85
C MET A 26 1.81 8.13 7.20
N LEU A 27 1.62 8.29 5.89
CA LEU A 27 1.92 9.55 5.20
C LEU A 27 1.00 10.70 5.61
N ASP A 28 -0.21 10.41 6.09
CA ASP A 28 -1.09 11.40 6.70
C ASP A 28 -0.56 11.91 8.06
N GLU A 29 0.26 11.10 8.74
CA GLU A 29 0.76 11.38 10.09
C GLU A 29 2.20 11.91 10.12
N MET A 30 3.02 11.57 9.12
CA MET A 30 4.46 11.87 9.13
C MET A 30 5.03 12.16 7.74
N PRO A 31 6.12 12.94 7.66
CA PRO A 31 6.82 13.15 6.40
C PRO A 31 7.30 11.82 5.79
N VAL A 32 7.31 11.74 4.45
CA VAL A 32 7.75 10.54 3.72
C VAL A 32 9.10 10.02 4.21
N ALA A 33 10.06 10.91 4.50
CA ALA A 33 11.40 10.55 4.98
C ALA A 33 11.42 9.78 6.30
N GLU A 34 10.37 9.90 7.12
CA GLU A 34 10.24 9.22 8.42
C GLU A 34 9.51 7.88 8.33
N VAL A 35 8.78 7.63 7.23
CA VAL A 35 8.15 6.33 6.95
C VAL A 35 9.26 5.27 6.86
N SER A 36 9.17 4.20 7.64
CA SER A 36 10.14 3.10 7.59
C SER A 36 9.46 1.75 7.45
N LEU A 37 10.13 0.79 6.81
CA LEU A 37 9.63 -0.59 6.71
C LEU A 37 9.43 -1.24 8.08
N ASN A 38 10.23 -0.86 9.08
CA ASN A 38 10.09 -1.40 10.43
C ASN A 38 8.78 -0.91 11.08
N GLU A 39 8.49 0.39 10.96
CA GLU A 39 7.26 0.97 11.50
C GLU A 39 6.02 0.47 10.75
N LEU A 40 6.09 0.39 9.42
CA LEU A 40 5.03 -0.19 8.59
C LEU A 40 4.72 -1.63 9.02
N SER A 41 5.76 -2.46 9.18
CA SER A 41 5.64 -3.85 9.63
C SER A 41 4.96 -3.94 11.00
N ARG A 42 5.32 -3.04 11.93
CA ARG A 42 4.71 -2.96 13.26
C ARG A 42 3.22 -2.62 13.19
N ARG A 43 2.85 -1.62 12.40
CA ARG A 43 1.45 -1.17 12.26
C ARG A 43 0.55 -2.18 11.58
N VAL A 44 1.03 -2.82 10.50
CA VAL A 44 0.26 -3.86 9.78
C VAL A 44 0.23 -5.21 10.55
N GLY A 45 0.98 -5.33 11.64
CA GLY A 45 1.04 -6.54 12.47
C GLY A 45 1.75 -7.72 11.79
N LEU A 46 2.72 -7.44 10.92
CA LEU A 46 3.49 -8.45 10.19
C LEU A 46 4.97 -8.37 10.54
N ALA A 47 5.65 -9.53 10.52
CA ALA A 47 7.11 -9.52 10.52
C ALA A 47 7.63 -8.82 9.25
N LYS A 48 8.75 -8.10 9.36
CA LYS A 48 9.39 -7.42 8.22
C LYS A 48 9.66 -8.36 7.05
N SER A 49 10.08 -9.60 7.33
CA SER A 49 10.31 -10.62 6.30
C SER A 49 9.03 -11.03 5.56
N ASN A 50 7.85 -10.87 6.16
CA ASN A 50 6.58 -11.11 5.48
C ASN A 50 6.18 -9.93 4.60
N VAL A 51 6.37 -8.69 5.05
CA VAL A 51 6.16 -7.49 4.21
C VAL A 51 7.06 -7.54 2.98
N LEU A 52 8.32 -7.95 3.15
CA LEU A 52 9.29 -8.10 2.07
C LEU A 52 8.93 -9.19 1.03
N ARG A 53 7.93 -10.05 1.29
CA ARG A 53 7.40 -10.99 0.29
C ARG A 53 6.41 -10.33 -0.67
N TYR A 54 5.88 -9.16 -0.31
CA TYR A 54 4.97 -8.37 -1.14
C TYR A 54 5.70 -7.22 -1.81
N PHE A 55 6.63 -6.56 -1.11
CA PHE A 55 7.34 -5.40 -1.62
C PHE A 55 8.83 -5.53 -1.32
N GLU A 56 9.68 -5.36 -2.34
CA GLU A 56 11.12 -5.60 -2.21
C GLU A 56 11.84 -4.57 -1.32
N SER A 57 11.25 -3.38 -1.15
CA SER A 57 11.82 -2.28 -0.36
C SER A 57 10.72 -1.34 0.14
N ARG A 58 11.13 -0.34 0.94
CA ARG A 58 10.28 0.78 1.33
C ARG A 58 9.85 1.57 0.09
N GLU A 59 10.80 1.80 -0.81
CA GLU A 59 10.60 2.55 -2.04
C GLU A 59 9.62 1.83 -2.96
N ALA A 60 9.64 0.50 -3.01
CA ALA A 60 8.66 -0.29 -3.77
C ALA A 60 7.23 -0.08 -3.22
N VAL A 61 7.04 -0.04 -1.90
CA VAL A 61 5.73 0.27 -1.29
C VAL A 61 5.27 1.67 -1.70
N LEU A 62 6.16 2.67 -1.58
CA LEU A 62 5.82 4.06 -1.86
C LEU A 62 5.53 4.33 -3.34
N LEU A 63 6.31 3.72 -4.23
CA LEU A 63 6.11 3.86 -5.68
C LEU A 63 4.80 3.24 -6.13
N GLU A 64 4.46 2.08 -5.58
CA GLU A 64 3.20 1.43 -5.90
C GLU A 64 1.99 2.16 -5.32
N LEU A 65 2.10 2.67 -4.09
CA LEU A 65 1.08 3.52 -3.52
C LEU A 65 0.85 4.79 -4.37
N LEU A 66 1.93 5.38 -4.90
CA LEU A 66 1.86 6.52 -5.80
C LEU A 66 1.19 6.15 -7.13
N ASP A 67 1.53 4.99 -7.70
CA ASP A 67 0.94 4.50 -8.95
C ASP A 67 -0.57 4.30 -8.82
N ASP A 68 -1.01 3.66 -7.73
CA ASP A 68 -2.43 3.48 -7.40
C ASP A 68 -3.16 4.82 -7.29
N PHE A 69 -2.60 5.76 -6.51
CA PHE A 69 -3.19 7.09 -6.33
C PHE A 69 -3.28 7.86 -7.65
N LEU A 70 -2.22 7.84 -8.47
CA LEU A 70 -2.21 8.49 -9.78
C LEU A 70 -3.23 7.85 -10.72
N GLY A 71 -3.36 6.53 -10.72
CA GLY A 71 -4.34 5.82 -11.53
C GLY A 71 -5.78 6.23 -11.18
N GLU A 72 -6.11 6.25 -9.90
CA GLU A 72 -7.44 6.69 -9.42
C GLU A 72 -7.69 8.17 -9.76
N TRP A 73 -6.70 9.04 -9.50
CA TRP A 73 -6.81 10.46 -9.78
C TRP A 73 -6.98 10.74 -11.29
N LEU A 74 -6.23 10.04 -12.15
CA LEU A 74 -6.35 10.17 -13.60
C LEU A 74 -7.71 9.69 -14.12
N ALA A 75 -8.29 8.64 -13.51
CA ALA A 75 -9.63 8.18 -13.86
C ALA A 75 -10.68 9.24 -13.54
N VAL A 76 -10.62 9.83 -12.34
CA VAL A 76 -11.51 10.93 -11.94
C VAL A 76 -11.34 12.13 -12.88
N LEU A 77 -10.09 12.53 -13.17
CA LEU A 77 -9.80 13.63 -14.08
C LEU A 77 -10.37 13.37 -15.49
N ALA A 78 -10.26 12.14 -15.99
CA ALA A 78 -10.82 11.78 -17.30
C ALA A 78 -12.35 11.90 -17.32
N ASP A 79 -13.02 11.49 -16.25
CA ASP A 79 -14.48 11.60 -16.11
C ASP A 79 -14.93 13.07 -16.01
N GLU A 80 -14.21 13.90 -15.26
CA GLU A 80 -14.50 15.34 -15.14
C GLU A 80 -14.35 16.07 -16.48
N LEU A 81 -13.26 15.80 -17.20
CA LEU A 81 -13.03 16.36 -18.54
C LEU A 81 -14.10 15.92 -19.55
N ALA A 82 -14.57 14.67 -19.46
CA ALA A 82 -15.66 14.17 -20.31
C ALA A 82 -17.02 14.78 -19.94
N ALA A 83 -17.25 15.09 -18.66
CA ALA A 83 -18.46 15.72 -18.15
C ALA A 83 -18.58 17.22 -18.48
N GLY A 84 -17.57 17.80 -19.12
CA GLY A 84 -17.59 19.20 -19.55
C GLY A 84 -17.29 20.20 -18.43
N ILE A 85 -16.53 19.76 -17.42
CA ILE A 85 -15.68 20.66 -16.65
C ILE A 85 -14.38 20.86 -17.44
#